data_AF-X0XLK4-F1
#
_entry.id   AF-X0XLK4-F1
#
_cell.length_a   1.000
_cell.length_b   1.000
_cell.length_c   1.000
_cell.angle_alpha   90.00
_cell.angle_beta   90.00
_cell.angle_gamma   90.00
#
_symmetry.space_group_name_H-M   'P 1'
#
loop_
_entity.id
_entity.type
_entity.pdbx_description
1 polymer ?
#
loop_
_entity_poly.entity_id
_entity_poly.type
_entity_poly.pdbx_seq_one_letter_code
_entity_poly.pdbx_strand_id
1 'polypeptide(L)'
;VFKAKVELARFRFNCSNLISRGDGLVNEGKLNEAKKAYLEAKALLESKQGLVLPKKEREKLLEGLAAKLKSVETRMRYEDAIAAAEEARKDGDKVGEMVALQQVQKIRPAAKVEARIKSLRSQVDMDRAHALDPGNTSEAIKALKKLLEHDPGNSDAKALLKGLGRRDNWRTALSQAHRLYRKQEYAGALAKYEEAAALLPPDATVKERMADCRYRIKVNEAEALRRDGKLVEAIKAYEDGIPFRPDKA
;
A
#
# COMPACT_ATOMS: atom_id res chain seq x y z
N VAL A 1 45.44 -52.52 17.38
CA VAL A 1 43.97 -52.72 17.39
C VAL A 1 43.29 -52.08 18.60
N PHE A 2 43.79 -52.26 19.84
CA PHE A 2 43.15 -51.71 21.05
C PHE A 2 43.10 -50.18 21.09
N LYS A 3 44.21 -49.50 20.80
CA LYS A 3 44.31 -48.01 20.79
C LYS A 3 43.31 -47.35 19.84
N ALA A 4 43.14 -47.88 18.62
CA ALA A 4 42.19 -47.37 17.63
C ALA A 4 40.72 -47.54 18.06
N LYS A 5 40.39 -48.64 18.77
CA LYS A 5 39.04 -48.84 19.33
C LYS A 5 38.72 -47.85 20.44
N VAL A 6 39.70 -47.53 21.30
CA VAL A 6 39.57 -46.52 22.37
C VAL A 6 39.39 -45.11 21.77
N GLU A 7 40.20 -44.76 20.77
CA GLU A 7 40.09 -43.48 20.06
C GLU A 7 38.73 -43.32 19.38
N LEU A 8 38.23 -44.36 18.71
CA LEU A 8 36.89 -44.38 18.11
C LEU A 8 35.78 -44.20 19.14
N ALA A 9 35.84 -44.93 20.26
CA ALA A 9 34.84 -44.82 21.32
C ALA A 9 34.83 -43.42 21.95
N ARG A 10 36.01 -42.85 22.23
CA ARG A 10 36.15 -41.50 22.76
C ARG A 10 35.62 -40.45 21.79
N PHE A 11 35.90 -40.62 20.49
CA PHE A 11 35.38 -39.73 19.46
C PHE A 11 33.85 -39.76 19.39
N ARG A 12 33.25 -40.96 19.36
CA ARG A 12 31.79 -41.14 19.38
C ARG A 12 31.15 -40.48 20.61
N PHE A 13 31.75 -40.68 21.79
CA PHE A 13 31.27 -40.07 23.03
C PHE A 13 31.30 -38.54 22.95
N ASN A 14 32.42 -37.95 22.51
CA ASN A 14 32.55 -36.50 22.38
C ASN A 14 31.54 -35.90 21.37
N CYS A 15 31.39 -36.53 20.19
CA CYS A 15 30.39 -36.11 19.21
C CYS A 15 28.97 -36.23 19.76
N SER A 16 28.62 -37.36 20.38
CA SER A 16 27.30 -37.58 20.97
C SER A 16 26.99 -36.53 22.04
N ASN A 17 27.95 -36.19 22.90
CA ASN A 17 27.76 -35.18 23.94
C ASN A 17 27.48 -33.80 23.36
N LEU A 18 28.20 -33.37 22.31
CA LEU A 18 27.95 -32.07 21.68
C LEU A 18 26.56 -32.02 21.03
N ILE A 19 26.15 -33.10 20.37
CA ILE A 19 24.82 -33.21 19.76
C ILE A 19 23.73 -33.17 20.86
N SER A 20 23.86 -33.99 21.91
CA SER A 20 22.91 -34.01 23.02
C SER A 20 22.86 -32.70 23.79
N ARG A 21 23.99 -32.00 23.93
CA ARG A 21 24.03 -30.64 24.50
C ARG A 21 23.24 -29.67 23.63
N GLY A 22 23.46 -29.70 22.30
CA GLY A 22 22.68 -28.90 21.37
C GLY A 22 21.18 -29.17 21.49
N ASP A 23 20.79 -30.44 21.59
CA ASP A 23 19.39 -30.85 21.77
C ASP A 23 18.79 -30.31 23.09
N GLY A 24 19.53 -30.41 24.19
CA GLY A 24 19.14 -29.84 25.48
C GLY A 24 18.93 -28.33 25.41
N LEU A 25 19.86 -27.62 24.76
CA LEU A 25 19.77 -26.17 24.58
C LEU A 25 18.58 -25.74 23.71
N VAL A 26 18.20 -26.53 22.70
CA VAL A 26 16.96 -26.29 21.93
C VAL A 26 15.72 -26.40 22.81
N ASN A 27 15.68 -27.39 23.70
CA ASN A 27 14.57 -27.60 24.63
C ASN A 27 14.49 -26.47 25.67
N GLU A 28 15.63 -25.91 26.07
CA GLU A 28 15.71 -24.74 26.95
C GLU A 28 15.41 -23.41 26.22
N GLY A 29 15.26 -23.41 24.89
CA GLY A 29 15.06 -22.20 24.10
C GLY A 29 16.33 -21.37 23.85
N LYS A 30 17.51 -21.88 24.23
CA LYS A 30 18.81 -21.21 24.03
C LYS A 30 19.35 -21.47 22.63
N LEU A 31 18.66 -20.94 21.61
CA LEU A 31 18.91 -21.29 20.21
C LEU A 31 20.31 -20.91 19.72
N ASN A 32 20.85 -19.77 20.15
CA ASN A 32 22.22 -19.34 19.82
C ASN A 32 23.27 -20.34 20.35
N GLU A 33 23.11 -20.77 21.60
CA GLU A 33 24.01 -21.75 22.21
C GLU A 33 23.84 -23.14 21.57
N ALA A 34 22.61 -23.54 21.26
CA ALA A 34 22.33 -24.78 20.54
C ALA A 34 23.01 -24.80 19.17
N LYS A 35 22.88 -23.71 18.40
CA LYS A 35 23.56 -23.53 17.11
C LYS A 35 25.07 -23.70 17.26
N LYS A 36 25.66 -23.05 18.27
CA LYS A 36 27.09 -23.16 18.56
C LYS A 36 27.49 -24.62 18.85
N ALA A 37 26.76 -25.33 19.70
CA ALA A 37 27.03 -26.74 20.03
C ALA A 37 26.95 -27.66 18.78
N TYR A 38 25.99 -27.44 17.88
CA TYR A 38 25.91 -28.18 16.63
C TYR A 38 27.04 -27.84 15.65
N LEU A 39 27.45 -26.57 15.56
CA LEU A 39 28.60 -26.17 14.74
C LEU A 39 29.91 -26.77 15.27
N GLU A 40 30.09 -26.84 16.59
CA GLU A 40 31.22 -27.51 17.23
C GLU A 40 31.22 -29.02 16.90
N ALA A 41 30.05 -29.69 16.99
CA ALA A 41 29.93 -31.11 16.61
C ALA A 41 30.26 -31.34 15.14
N LYS A 42 29.78 -30.46 14.25
CA LYS A 42 30.07 -30.50 12.81
C LYS A 42 31.56 -30.32 12.53
N ALA A 43 32.19 -29.31 13.12
CA ALA A 43 33.61 -29.05 12.97
C ALA A 43 34.47 -30.23 13.46
N LEU A 44 34.08 -30.87 14.56
CA LEU A 44 34.74 -32.08 15.08
C LEU A 44 34.65 -33.24 14.08
N LEU A 45 33.49 -33.47 13.47
CA LEU A 45 33.27 -34.49 12.43
C LEU A 45 34.04 -34.22 11.13
N GLU A 46 34.19 -32.96 10.74
CA GLU A 46 34.93 -32.55 9.54
C GLU A 46 36.45 -32.49 9.75
N SER A 47 36.90 -32.48 11.01
CA SER A 47 38.31 -32.46 11.35
C SER A 47 39.03 -33.77 10.97
N LYS A 48 40.37 -33.75 10.99
CA LYS A 48 41.20 -34.96 10.84
C LYS A 48 40.84 -36.05 11.85
N GLN A 49 40.43 -35.67 13.07
CA GLN A 49 40.02 -36.62 14.12
C GLN A 49 38.73 -37.36 13.73
N GLY A 50 37.86 -36.74 12.93
CA GLY A 50 36.65 -37.36 12.41
C GLY A 50 36.89 -38.46 11.38
N LEU A 51 38.11 -38.62 10.84
CA LEU A 51 38.46 -39.73 9.95
C LEU A 51 38.54 -41.08 10.69
N VAL A 52 38.55 -41.07 12.02
CA VAL A 52 38.47 -42.29 12.85
C VAL A 52 37.10 -42.95 12.71
N LEU A 53 36.05 -42.19 12.38
CA LEU A 53 34.73 -42.76 12.10
C LEU A 53 34.65 -43.41 10.71
N PRO A 54 33.90 -44.51 10.57
CA PRO A 54 33.51 -45.02 9.25
C PRO A 54 32.84 -43.94 8.42
N LYS A 55 33.23 -43.81 7.14
CA LYS A 55 32.74 -42.77 6.22
C LYS A 55 31.21 -42.64 6.24
N LYS A 56 30.48 -43.75 6.11
CA LYS A 56 29.01 -43.78 6.13
C LYS A 56 28.40 -43.25 7.43
N GLU A 57 29.00 -43.56 8.57
CA GLU A 57 28.53 -43.10 9.88
C GLU A 57 28.73 -41.60 10.04
N ARG A 58 29.91 -41.11 9.64
CA ARG A 58 30.22 -39.68 9.65
C ARG A 58 29.27 -38.88 8.74
N GLU A 59 29.04 -39.36 7.52
CA GLU A 59 28.12 -38.71 6.57
C GLU A 59 26.70 -38.61 7.14
N LYS A 60 26.20 -39.70 7.74
CA LYS A 60 24.88 -39.70 8.40
C LYS A 60 24.78 -38.70 9.56
N LEU A 61 25.85 -38.59 10.37
CA LEU A 61 25.89 -37.61 11.47
C LEU A 61 25.92 -36.16 10.95
N LEU A 62 26.69 -35.90 9.89
CA LEU A 62 26.74 -34.58 9.25
C LEU A 62 25.38 -34.18 8.65
N GLU A 63 24.69 -35.11 8.00
CA GLU A 63 23.34 -34.90 7.48
C GLU A 63 22.34 -34.59 8.60
N GLY A 64 22.37 -35.38 9.69
CA GLY A 64 21.54 -35.12 10.87
C GLY A 64 21.82 -33.77 11.52
N LEU A 65 23.09 -33.35 11.59
CA LEU A 65 23.47 -32.02 12.07
C LEU A 65 23.01 -30.90 11.16
N ALA A 66 23.08 -31.09 9.83
CA ALA A 66 22.56 -30.12 8.89
C ALA A 66 21.05 -29.91 9.07
N ALA A 67 20.30 -30.99 9.29
CA ALA A 67 18.87 -30.90 9.60
C ALA A 67 18.59 -30.18 10.94
N LYS A 68 19.34 -30.50 12.00
CA LYS A 68 19.23 -29.83 13.31
C LYS A 68 19.57 -28.34 13.23
N LEU A 69 20.66 -27.98 12.55
CA LEU A 69 21.06 -26.58 12.31
C LEU A 69 19.98 -25.82 11.55
N LYS A 70 19.45 -26.40 10.47
CA LYS A 70 18.35 -25.80 9.70
C LYS A 70 17.11 -25.59 10.55
N SER A 71 16.77 -26.53 11.43
CA SER A 71 15.65 -26.40 12.37
C SER A 71 15.86 -25.26 13.36
N VAL A 72 17.05 -25.16 13.97
CA VAL A 72 17.40 -24.06 14.88
C VAL A 72 17.34 -22.71 14.15
N GLU A 73 17.93 -22.60 12.97
CA GLU A 73 17.91 -21.36 12.19
C GLU A 73 16.50 -20.95 11.78
N THR A 74 15.63 -21.91 11.45
CA THR A 74 14.23 -21.62 11.13
C THR A 74 13.50 -21.07 12.36
N ARG A 75 13.74 -21.66 13.54
CA ARG A 75 13.14 -21.20 14.79
C ARG A 75 13.66 -19.81 15.19
N MET A 76 14.96 -19.57 15.07
CA MET A 76 15.54 -18.24 15.30
C MET A 76 14.92 -17.19 14.38
N ARG A 77 14.85 -17.44 13.07
CA ARG A 77 14.21 -16.50 12.12
C ARG A 77 12.75 -16.23 12.44
N TYR A 78 12.05 -17.22 12.99
CA TYR A 78 10.68 -17.04 13.43
C TYR A 78 10.61 -16.11 14.65
N GLU A 79 11.45 -16.34 15.67
CA GLU A 79 11.52 -15.50 16.86
C GLU A 79 11.96 -14.06 16.52
N ASP A 80 12.96 -13.90 15.65
CA ASP A 80 13.42 -12.59 15.14
C ASP A 80 12.30 -11.85 14.38
N ALA A 81 11.54 -12.56 13.54
CA ALA A 81 10.44 -11.97 12.77
C ALA A 81 9.26 -11.56 13.68
N ILE A 82 8.99 -12.30 14.75
CA ILE A 82 8.01 -11.91 15.77
C ILE A 82 8.48 -10.65 16.51
N ALA A 83 9.72 -10.64 16.99
CA ALA A 83 10.28 -9.48 17.69
C ALA A 83 10.29 -8.22 16.81
N ALA A 84 10.68 -8.36 15.53
CA ALA A 84 10.63 -7.26 14.57
C ALA A 84 9.21 -6.74 14.33
N ALA A 85 8.21 -7.63 14.28
CA ALA A 85 6.81 -7.23 14.13
C ALA A 85 6.30 -6.49 15.37
N GLU A 86 6.71 -6.91 16.58
CA GLU A 86 6.34 -6.27 17.84
C GLU A 86 6.97 -4.88 17.99
N GLU A 87 8.27 -4.75 17.67
CA GLU A 87 8.94 -3.45 17.74
C GLU A 87 8.37 -2.48 16.70
N ALA A 88 8.18 -2.91 15.45
CA ALA A 88 7.57 -2.06 14.43
C ALA A 88 6.13 -1.64 14.81
N ARG A 89 5.36 -2.53 15.47
CA ARG A 89 4.04 -2.17 16.00
C ARG A 89 4.13 -1.10 17.09
N LYS A 90 5.08 -1.22 18.00
CA LYS A 90 5.31 -0.26 19.09
C LYS A 90 5.73 1.12 18.55
N ASP A 91 6.54 1.12 17.48
CA ASP A 91 6.98 2.34 16.79
C ASP A 91 5.90 2.94 15.87
N GLY A 92 4.78 2.24 15.66
CA GLY A 92 3.75 2.64 14.71
C GLY A 92 4.15 2.47 13.24
N ASP A 93 5.26 1.79 12.96
CA ASP A 93 5.70 1.44 11.61
C ASP A 93 4.86 0.27 11.05
N LYS A 94 3.71 0.64 10.46
CA LYS A 94 2.79 -0.30 9.82
C LYS A 94 3.44 -1.11 8.71
N VAL A 95 4.41 -0.53 7.98
CA VAL A 95 5.10 -1.20 6.86
C VAL A 95 6.07 -2.23 7.41
N GLY A 96 6.88 -1.85 8.40
CA GLY A 96 7.76 -2.75 9.13
C GLY A 96 7.01 -3.91 9.76
N GLU A 97 5.90 -3.63 10.46
CA GLU A 97 5.06 -4.67 11.07
C GLU A 97 4.54 -5.64 10.01
N MET A 98 4.02 -5.13 8.88
CA MET A 98 3.50 -5.96 7.79
C MET A 98 4.58 -6.86 7.20
N VAL A 99 5.79 -6.33 6.93
CA VAL A 99 6.90 -7.08 6.34
C VAL A 99 7.39 -8.17 7.29
N ALA A 100 7.53 -7.87 8.58
CA ALA A 100 7.92 -8.84 9.59
C ALA A 100 6.88 -9.96 9.71
N LEU A 101 5.59 -9.62 9.77
CA LEU A 101 4.51 -10.61 9.80
C LEU A 101 4.43 -11.46 8.53
N GLN A 102 4.80 -10.94 7.35
CA GLN A 102 4.91 -11.77 6.14
C GLN A 102 5.99 -12.84 6.27
N GLN A 103 7.09 -12.57 6.98
CA GLN A 103 8.11 -13.60 7.26
C GLN A 103 7.59 -14.63 8.26
N VAL A 104 6.90 -14.17 9.32
CA VAL A 104 6.18 -15.05 10.25
C VAL A 104 5.24 -15.99 9.49
N GLN A 105 4.42 -15.44 8.59
CA GLN A 105 3.46 -16.22 7.79
C GLN A 105 4.15 -17.24 6.87
N LYS A 106 5.32 -16.91 6.29
CA LYS A 106 6.09 -17.85 5.44
C LYS A 106 6.65 -19.02 6.24
N ILE A 107 7.09 -18.78 7.47
CA ILE A 107 7.68 -19.83 8.32
C ILE A 107 6.58 -20.66 8.99
N ARG A 108 5.56 -20.00 9.52
CA ARG A 108 4.43 -20.62 10.21
C ARG A 108 3.12 -19.91 9.84
N PRO A 109 2.41 -20.40 8.81
CA PRO A 109 1.14 -19.83 8.41
C PRO A 109 0.11 -19.85 9.55
N ALA A 110 -0.54 -18.70 9.79
CA ALA A 110 -1.60 -18.59 10.78
C ALA A 110 -2.67 -17.59 10.34
N ALA A 111 -3.95 -17.98 10.43
CA ALA A 111 -5.06 -17.13 9.99
C ALA A 111 -5.09 -15.76 10.67
N LYS A 112 -4.70 -15.68 11.96
CA LYS A 112 -4.59 -14.40 12.68
C LYS A 112 -3.50 -13.48 12.12
N VAL A 113 -2.36 -14.05 11.72
CA VAL A 113 -1.25 -13.30 11.11
C VAL A 113 -1.66 -12.80 9.73
N GLU A 114 -2.28 -13.65 8.92
CA GLU A 114 -2.82 -13.27 7.61
C GLU A 114 -3.85 -12.14 7.71
N ALA A 115 -4.81 -12.24 8.65
CA ALA A 115 -5.79 -11.20 8.88
C ALA A 115 -5.15 -9.86 9.27
N ARG A 116 -4.11 -9.89 10.13
CA ARG A 116 -3.35 -8.69 10.50
C ARG A 116 -2.58 -8.10 9.31
N ILE A 117 -1.93 -8.93 8.48
CA ILE A 117 -1.26 -8.49 7.25
C ILE A 117 -2.26 -7.81 6.31
N LYS A 118 -3.45 -8.39 6.12
CA LYS A 118 -4.50 -7.81 5.27
C LYS A 118 -4.96 -6.45 5.81
N SER A 119 -5.19 -6.35 7.13
CA SER A 119 -5.57 -5.09 7.77
C SER A 119 -4.48 -4.01 7.62
N LEU A 120 -3.22 -4.36 7.89
CA LEU A 120 -2.09 -3.43 7.74
C LEU A 120 -1.92 -2.97 6.29
N ARG A 121 -2.06 -3.88 5.31
CA ARG A 121 -2.01 -3.53 3.90
C ARG A 121 -3.07 -2.49 3.53
N SER A 122 -4.32 -2.71 3.96
CA SER A 122 -5.42 -1.77 3.74
C SER A 122 -5.10 -0.39 4.33
N GLN A 123 -4.54 -0.34 5.54
CA GLN A 123 -4.13 0.92 6.18
C GLN A 123 -2.98 1.61 5.43
N VAL A 124 -1.93 0.88 5.05
CA VAL A 124 -0.77 1.42 4.32
C VAL A 124 -1.19 1.97 2.96
N ASP A 125 -2.05 1.25 2.25
CA ASP A 125 -2.56 1.69 0.95
C ASP A 125 -3.46 2.93 1.09
N MET A 126 -4.25 3.04 2.18
CA MET A 126 -5.00 4.25 2.51
C MET A 126 -4.09 5.44 2.83
N ASP A 127 -3.10 5.25 3.69
CA ASP A 127 -2.15 6.31 4.06
C ASP A 127 -1.42 6.84 2.82
N ARG A 128 -1.02 5.93 1.92
CA ARG A 128 -0.43 6.27 0.63
C ARG A 128 -1.38 7.07 -0.27
N ALA A 129 -2.65 6.67 -0.36
CA ALA A 129 -3.65 7.40 -1.14
C ALA A 129 -3.86 8.82 -0.62
N HIS A 130 -3.92 9.01 0.71
CA HIS A 130 -4.02 10.33 1.32
C HIS A 130 -2.80 11.20 1.04
N ALA A 131 -1.58 10.64 1.13
CA ALA A 131 -0.35 11.38 0.82
C ALA A 131 -0.30 11.86 -0.64
N LEU A 132 -0.95 11.15 -1.56
CA LEU A 132 -1.00 11.53 -2.98
C LEU A 132 -2.06 12.59 -3.29
N ASP A 133 -3.10 12.76 -2.46
CA ASP A 133 -4.28 13.60 -2.76
C ASP A 133 -3.97 15.06 -3.14
N PRO A 134 -3.12 15.85 -2.42
CA PRO A 134 -2.97 17.27 -2.78
C PRO A 134 -2.14 17.51 -4.04
N GLY A 135 -1.32 16.55 -4.50
CA GLY A 135 -0.37 16.76 -5.60
C GLY A 135 -0.52 15.79 -6.78
N ASN A 136 -1.19 14.67 -6.60
CA ASN A 136 -1.25 13.59 -7.59
C ASN A 136 -2.56 12.78 -7.49
N THR A 137 -3.68 13.45 -7.73
CA THR A 137 -5.04 12.87 -7.72
C THR A 137 -5.17 11.62 -8.59
N SER A 138 -4.48 11.57 -9.74
CA SER A 138 -4.52 10.40 -10.63
C SER A 138 -3.88 9.16 -9.99
N GLU A 139 -2.70 9.30 -9.38
CA GLU A 139 -2.07 8.20 -8.66
C GLU A 139 -2.83 7.82 -7.38
N ALA A 140 -3.44 8.79 -6.67
CA ALA A 140 -4.30 8.51 -5.53
C ALA A 140 -5.50 7.64 -5.93
N ILE A 141 -6.17 7.97 -7.05
CA ILE A 141 -7.28 7.19 -7.61
C ILE A 141 -6.83 5.78 -8.00
N LYS A 142 -5.66 5.62 -8.63
CA LYS A 142 -5.12 4.30 -8.98
C LYS A 142 -4.83 3.47 -7.73
N ALA A 143 -4.21 4.06 -6.70
CA ALA A 143 -3.92 3.38 -5.45
C ALA A 143 -5.20 2.88 -4.76
N LEU A 144 -6.23 3.72 -4.70
CA LEU A 144 -7.52 3.34 -4.10
C LEU A 144 -8.25 2.24 -4.88
N LYS A 145 -8.20 2.26 -6.21
CA LYS A 145 -8.76 1.17 -7.02
C LYS A 145 -8.06 -0.15 -6.70
N LYS A 146 -6.73 -0.16 -6.64
CA LYS A 146 -5.95 -1.35 -6.31
C LYS A 146 -6.22 -1.84 -4.89
N LEU A 147 -6.40 -0.93 -3.93
CA LEU A 147 -6.82 -1.29 -2.57
C LEU A 147 -8.16 -2.04 -2.61
N LEU A 148 -9.15 -1.48 -3.33
CA LEU A 148 -10.50 -2.04 -3.41
C LEU A 148 -10.57 -3.38 -4.17
N GLU A 149 -9.60 -3.71 -5.02
CA GLU A 149 -9.48 -5.04 -5.65
C GLU A 149 -9.26 -6.16 -4.62
N HIS A 150 -8.62 -5.85 -3.48
CA HIS A 150 -8.28 -6.84 -2.45
C HIS A 150 -9.04 -6.61 -1.13
N ASP A 151 -9.59 -5.41 -0.94
CA ASP A 151 -10.43 -5.03 0.19
C ASP A 151 -11.68 -4.26 -0.27
N PRO A 152 -12.63 -4.92 -0.95
CA PRO A 152 -13.84 -4.27 -1.47
C PRO A 152 -14.78 -3.78 -0.36
N GLY A 153 -14.55 -4.17 0.89
CA GLY A 153 -15.31 -3.73 2.06
C GLY A 153 -14.88 -2.37 2.61
N ASN A 154 -13.73 -1.82 2.19
CA ASN A 154 -13.19 -0.59 2.74
C ASN A 154 -14.07 0.64 2.38
N SER A 155 -14.88 1.09 3.33
CA SER A 155 -15.79 2.24 3.18
C SER A 155 -15.04 3.56 2.97
N ASP A 156 -13.91 3.72 3.64
CA ASP A 156 -13.13 4.95 3.62
C ASP A 156 -12.46 5.13 2.26
N ALA A 157 -11.92 4.05 1.69
CA ALA A 157 -11.39 4.03 0.34
C ALA A 157 -12.45 4.39 -0.71
N LYS A 158 -13.67 3.86 -0.57
CA LYS A 158 -14.80 4.22 -1.47
C LYS A 158 -15.19 5.69 -1.33
N ALA A 159 -15.26 6.20 -0.10
CA ALA A 159 -15.61 7.59 0.15
C ALA A 159 -14.55 8.54 -0.42
N LEU A 160 -13.27 8.26 -0.19
CA LEU A 160 -12.16 9.04 -0.71
C LEU A 160 -12.12 8.99 -2.24
N LEU A 161 -12.28 7.81 -2.85
CA LEU A 161 -12.32 7.65 -4.30
C LEU A 161 -13.46 8.47 -4.93
N LYS A 162 -14.65 8.46 -4.31
CA LYS A 162 -15.80 9.27 -4.76
C LYS A 162 -15.50 10.77 -4.65
N GLY A 163 -14.89 11.20 -3.55
CA GLY A 163 -14.49 12.60 -3.34
C GLY A 163 -13.45 13.09 -4.36
N LEU A 164 -12.43 12.27 -4.62
CA LEU A 164 -11.41 12.52 -5.64
C LEU A 164 -12.02 12.61 -7.04
N GLY A 165 -12.89 11.66 -7.40
CA GLY A 165 -13.57 11.67 -8.69
C GLY A 165 -14.43 12.91 -8.90
N ARG A 166 -15.15 13.38 -7.86
CA ARG A 166 -15.90 14.65 -7.92
C ARG A 166 -14.99 15.85 -8.16
N ARG A 167 -13.85 15.93 -7.46
CA ARG A 167 -12.87 17.03 -7.63
C ARG A 167 -12.24 17.03 -9.02
N ASP A 168 -11.88 15.86 -9.56
CA ASP A 168 -11.27 15.78 -10.88
C ASP A 168 -12.26 16.10 -12.02
N ASN A 169 -13.50 15.61 -11.90
CA ASN A 169 -14.59 15.98 -12.81
C ASN A 169 -14.90 17.48 -12.73
N TRP A 170 -14.94 18.06 -11.52
CA TRP A 170 -15.14 19.50 -11.32
C TRP A 170 -14.05 20.32 -12.01
N ARG A 171 -12.78 19.94 -11.82
CA ARG A 171 -11.63 20.62 -12.44
C ARG A 171 -11.70 20.53 -13.97
N THR A 172 -12.09 19.37 -14.49
CA THR A 172 -12.26 19.15 -15.93
C THR A 172 -13.38 20.01 -16.49
N ALA A 173 -14.55 20.04 -15.83
CA ALA A 173 -15.69 20.85 -16.23
C ALA A 173 -15.34 22.34 -16.22
N LEU A 174 -14.67 22.85 -15.18
CA LEU A 174 -14.20 24.24 -15.13
C LEU A 174 -13.20 24.58 -16.23
N SER A 175 -12.22 23.71 -16.49
CA SER A 175 -11.25 23.92 -17.57
C SER A 175 -11.94 24.01 -18.94
N GLN A 176 -12.93 23.15 -19.18
CA GLN A 176 -13.76 23.19 -20.39
C GLN A 176 -14.61 24.45 -20.46
N ALA A 177 -15.25 24.85 -19.36
CA ALA A 177 -16.03 26.09 -19.26
C ALA A 177 -15.17 27.32 -19.59
N HIS A 178 -13.98 27.43 -18.99
CA HIS A 178 -13.04 28.51 -19.24
C HIS A 178 -12.59 28.55 -20.71
N ARG A 179 -12.38 27.39 -21.32
CA ARG A 179 -12.02 27.29 -22.74
C ARG A 179 -13.14 27.78 -23.66
N LEU A 180 -14.38 27.34 -23.40
CA LEU A 180 -15.57 27.74 -24.18
C LEU A 180 -15.86 29.23 -24.00
N TYR A 181 -15.73 29.73 -22.77
CA TYR A 181 -15.88 31.14 -22.44
C TYR A 181 -14.91 32.03 -23.24
N ARG A 182 -13.62 31.66 -23.31
CA ARG A 182 -12.62 32.37 -24.12
C ARG A 182 -12.91 32.36 -25.62
N LYS A 183 -13.59 31.31 -26.10
CA LYS A 183 -14.07 31.21 -27.49
C LYS A 183 -15.39 31.95 -27.74
N GLN A 184 -15.95 32.59 -26.72
CA GLN A 184 -17.26 33.25 -26.76
C GLN A 184 -18.43 32.28 -27.02
N GLU A 185 -18.23 30.99 -26.78
CA GLU A 185 -19.25 29.95 -26.86
C GLU A 185 -20.04 29.92 -25.55
N TYR A 186 -20.77 31.00 -25.24
CA TYR A 186 -21.33 31.26 -23.90
C TYR A 186 -22.37 30.22 -23.44
N ALA A 187 -23.20 29.70 -24.35
CA ALA A 187 -24.15 28.63 -24.01
C ALA A 187 -23.43 27.33 -23.57
N GLY A 188 -22.39 26.94 -24.31
CA GLY A 188 -21.56 25.79 -23.95
C GLY A 188 -20.76 26.03 -22.66
N ALA A 189 -20.23 27.24 -22.49
CA ALA A 189 -19.52 27.61 -21.27
C ALA A 189 -20.42 27.54 -20.03
N LEU A 190 -21.64 28.08 -20.12
CA LEU A 190 -22.64 28.04 -19.05
C LEU A 190 -22.96 26.60 -18.64
N ALA A 191 -23.26 25.73 -19.60
CA ALA A 191 -23.53 24.31 -19.32
C ALA A 191 -22.37 23.63 -18.58
N LYS A 192 -21.12 23.95 -18.92
CA LYS A 192 -19.94 23.40 -18.24
C LYS A 192 -19.70 24.00 -16.85
N TYR A 193 -19.99 25.27 -16.64
CA TYR A 193 -19.98 25.83 -15.29
C TYR A 193 -21.08 25.24 -14.40
N GLU A 194 -22.27 24.97 -14.94
CA GLU A 194 -23.36 24.31 -14.22
C GLU A 194 -23.01 22.85 -13.87
N GLU A 195 -22.37 22.12 -14.79
CA GLU A 195 -21.82 20.80 -14.52
C GLU A 195 -20.80 20.83 -13.37
N ALA A 196 -19.90 21.82 -13.37
CA ALA A 196 -18.97 22.02 -12.25
C ALA A 196 -19.72 22.37 -10.94
N ALA A 197 -20.69 23.29 -10.98
CA ALA A 197 -21.44 23.72 -9.81
C ALA A 197 -22.29 22.60 -9.17
N ALA A 198 -22.73 21.62 -9.97
CA ALA A 198 -23.40 20.41 -9.48
C ALA A 198 -22.43 19.46 -8.73
N LEU A 199 -21.14 19.50 -9.07
CA LEU A 199 -20.12 18.65 -8.46
C LEU A 199 -19.55 19.24 -7.18
N LEU A 200 -19.26 20.54 -7.16
CA LEU A 200 -18.81 21.28 -5.97
C LEU A 200 -19.41 22.69 -5.98
N PRO A 201 -19.72 23.26 -4.81
CA PRO A 201 -20.25 24.62 -4.73
C PRO A 201 -19.36 25.62 -5.48
N PRO A 202 -19.93 26.45 -6.37
CA PRO A 202 -19.14 27.42 -7.13
C PRO A 202 -18.65 28.55 -6.23
N ASP A 203 -17.41 28.98 -6.44
CA ASP A 203 -16.86 30.19 -5.82
C ASP A 203 -17.45 31.48 -6.46
N ALA A 204 -17.06 32.64 -5.93
CA ALA A 204 -17.53 33.93 -6.44
C ALA A 204 -17.19 34.11 -7.93
N THR A 205 -15.97 33.75 -8.33
CA THR A 205 -15.51 33.89 -9.72
C THR A 205 -16.33 33.02 -10.67
N VAL A 206 -16.63 31.78 -10.32
CA VAL A 206 -17.47 30.89 -11.13
C VAL A 206 -18.89 31.43 -11.21
N LYS A 207 -19.46 31.94 -10.10
CA LYS A 207 -20.80 32.55 -10.10
C LYS A 207 -20.88 33.77 -11.02
N GLU A 208 -19.89 34.66 -10.95
CA GLU A 208 -19.76 35.83 -11.83
C GLU A 208 -19.67 35.41 -13.30
N ARG A 209 -18.84 34.41 -13.62
CA ARG A 209 -18.71 33.90 -14.99
C ARG A 209 -20.02 33.28 -15.51
N MET A 210 -20.76 32.58 -14.66
CA MET A 210 -22.08 32.06 -15.02
C MET A 210 -23.08 33.18 -15.29
N ALA A 211 -23.08 34.24 -14.48
CA ALA A 211 -23.92 35.42 -14.71
C ALA A 211 -23.56 36.10 -16.03
N ASP A 212 -22.27 36.36 -16.28
CA ASP A 212 -21.82 36.95 -17.54
C ASP A 212 -22.16 36.07 -18.76
N CYS A 213 -22.04 34.74 -18.66
CA CYS A 213 -22.51 33.84 -19.72
C CYS A 213 -24.01 34.02 -19.99
N ARG A 214 -24.85 34.03 -18.94
CA ARG A 214 -26.29 34.23 -19.08
C ARG A 214 -26.62 35.57 -19.72
N TYR A 215 -25.95 36.64 -19.31
CA TYR A 215 -26.09 37.97 -19.90
C TYR A 215 -25.75 37.96 -21.40
N ARG A 216 -24.59 37.40 -21.78
CA ARG A 216 -24.13 37.39 -23.17
C ARG A 216 -24.97 36.51 -24.09
N ILE A 217 -25.52 35.42 -23.58
CA ILE A 217 -26.50 34.60 -24.33
C ILE A 217 -27.72 35.46 -24.70
N LYS A 218 -28.24 36.23 -23.73
CA LYS A 218 -29.40 37.10 -23.94
C LYS A 218 -29.12 38.27 -24.89
N VAL A 219 -27.94 38.88 -24.79
CA VAL A 219 -27.49 39.90 -25.75
C VAL A 219 -27.38 39.33 -27.16
N ASN A 220 -26.77 38.15 -27.34
CA ASN A 220 -26.64 37.52 -28.65
C ASN A 220 -28.00 37.13 -29.26
N GLU A 221 -28.93 36.64 -28.43
CA GLU A 221 -30.31 36.35 -28.81
C GLU A 221 -31.03 37.62 -29.29
N ALA A 222 -30.93 38.70 -28.51
CA ALA A 222 -31.53 39.99 -28.86
C ALA A 222 -30.96 40.57 -30.15
N GLU A 223 -29.64 40.47 -30.36
CA GLU A 223 -29.00 40.92 -31.60
C GLU A 223 -29.47 40.14 -32.82
N ALA A 224 -29.62 38.81 -32.70
CA ALA A 224 -30.16 37.98 -33.78
C ALA A 224 -31.60 38.38 -34.11
N LEU A 225 -32.47 38.50 -33.10
CA LEU A 225 -33.87 38.92 -33.28
C LEU A 225 -33.97 40.32 -33.91
N ARG A 226 -33.08 41.23 -33.52
CA ARG A 226 -33.00 42.58 -34.11
C ARG A 226 -32.61 42.53 -35.59
N ARG A 227 -31.62 41.70 -35.96
CA ARG A 227 -31.23 41.50 -37.38
C ARG A 227 -32.38 40.91 -38.20
N ASP A 228 -33.21 40.08 -37.58
CA ASP A 228 -34.41 39.49 -38.19
C ASP A 228 -35.63 40.44 -38.21
N GLY A 229 -35.49 41.69 -37.72
CA GLY A 229 -36.58 42.68 -37.67
C GLY A 229 -37.60 42.48 -36.54
N LYS A 230 -37.38 41.51 -35.65
CA LYS A 230 -38.24 41.17 -34.51
C LYS A 230 -37.93 42.05 -33.30
N LEU A 231 -38.25 43.34 -33.42
CA LEU A 231 -37.81 44.37 -32.46
C LEU A 231 -38.40 44.20 -31.06
N VAL A 232 -39.66 43.76 -30.94
CA VAL A 232 -40.32 43.57 -29.63
C VAL A 232 -39.67 42.41 -28.87
N GLU A 233 -39.41 41.30 -29.55
CA GLU A 233 -38.73 40.13 -29.00
C GLU A 233 -37.27 40.44 -28.66
N ALA A 234 -36.60 41.25 -29.48
CA ALA A 234 -35.25 41.72 -29.19
C ALA A 234 -35.18 42.56 -27.89
N ILE A 235 -36.13 43.49 -27.69
CA ILE A 235 -36.24 44.28 -26.44
C ILE A 235 -36.43 43.35 -25.25
N LYS A 236 -37.38 42.41 -25.35
CA LYS A 236 -37.64 41.43 -24.28
C LYS A 236 -36.39 40.61 -23.94
N ALA A 237 -35.64 40.15 -24.94
CA ALA A 237 -34.42 39.39 -24.72
C ALA A 237 -33.33 40.24 -24.00
N TYR A 238 -33.20 41.53 -24.31
CA TYR A 238 -32.31 42.42 -23.56
C TYR A 238 -32.75 42.59 -22.11
N GLU A 239 -34.05 42.80 -21.87
CA GLU A 239 -34.63 42.93 -20.52
C GLU A 239 -34.38 41.68 -19.67
N ASP A 240 -34.60 40.50 -20.24
CA ASP A 240 -34.31 39.20 -19.61
C ASP A 240 -32.82 39.03 -19.24
N GLY A 241 -31.93 39.75 -19.92
CA GLY A 241 -30.49 39.76 -19.63
C GLY A 241 -30.10 40.63 -18.43
N ILE A 242 -30.85 41.70 -18.15
CA ILE A 242 -30.49 42.71 -17.11
C ILE A 242 -30.20 42.11 -15.73
N PRO A 243 -30.93 41.10 -15.22
CA PRO A 243 -30.65 40.50 -13.91
C PRO A 243 -29.27 39.84 -13.81
N PHE A 244 -28.64 39.50 -14.94
CA PHE A 244 -27.36 38.79 -14.99
C PHE A 244 -26.17 39.72 -15.30
N ARG A 245 -26.41 41.03 -15.39
CA ARG A 245 -25.42 42.00 -15.83
C ARG A 245 -24.24 42.07 -14.83
N PRO A 246 -22.97 41.99 -15.28
CA PRO A 246 -21.81 41.88 -14.39
C PRO A 246 -21.56 43.10 -13.48
N ASP A 247 -22.20 44.24 -13.75
CA ASP A 247 -22.08 45.51 -13.02
C ASP A 247 -23.17 45.72 -11.96
N LYS A 248 -24.07 44.73 -11.76
CA LYS A 248 -25.11 44.73 -10.73
C LYS A 248 -24.94 43.62 -9.67
N ALA A 249 -23.86 42.84 -9.71
CA ALA A 249 -23.57 41.74 -8.78
C ALA A 249 -22.62 42.16 -7.66
#